data_AF-A0A831PUQ3-F1
#
_entry.id   AF-A0A831PUQ3-F1
#
_cell.length_a   1.000
_cell.length_b   1.000
_cell.length_c   1.000
_cell.angle_alpha   90.00
_cell.angle_beta   90.00
_cell.angle_gamma   90.00
#
_symmetry.space_group_name_H-M   'P 1'
#
loop_
_entity.id
_entity.type
_entity.pdbx_description
1 polymer ?
#
loop_
_entity_poly.entity_id
_entity_poly.type
_entity_poly.pdbx_seq_one_letter_code
_entity_poly.pdbx_strand_id
1 'polypeptide(L)'
;MLEPSLFALSWRVTRRRLSGSPLAALGALGLPVLVVWLGVVESYATAAKFFYFLLPHVFLVAAQDAVRSDIDSGALENVLFVGGRFRGYLASKGLALAVAVSAYATCLFALISAWGLAAGAFEPRSVVRFALALVAGLYYLAWAGALSYLMRAGSNVLAILLAQSAALIGLVLSTTSRAGLLDYAATGRFPGLGPKLLFGALTALLPNVVVSARLSVFTAEVLAGLVLAVLVQGRLARGLEIRHS
;
A
#
# COMPACT_ATOMS: atom_id res chain seq x y z
N MET A 1 5.32 23.74 7.40
CA MET A 1 3.86 23.79 7.16
C MET A 1 3.58 23.38 5.73
N LEU A 2 2.55 22.55 5.49
CA LEU A 2 2.05 22.29 4.14
C LEU A 2 1.41 23.56 3.61
N GLU A 3 1.92 24.07 2.51
CA GLU A 3 1.38 25.29 1.92
C GLU A 3 0.16 24.93 1.03
N PRO A 4 -0.96 25.65 1.17
CA PRO A 4 -2.19 25.32 0.44
C PRO A 4 -2.04 25.32 -1.08
N SER A 5 -1.22 26.22 -1.63
CA SER A 5 -0.95 26.34 -3.07
C SER A 5 -0.22 25.12 -3.63
N LEU A 6 0.80 24.63 -2.91
CA LEU A 6 1.52 23.41 -3.27
C LEU A 6 0.62 22.18 -3.17
N PHE A 7 -0.22 22.09 -2.13
CA PHE A 7 -1.16 20.98 -2.01
C PHE A 7 -2.18 20.98 -3.16
N ALA A 8 -2.71 22.14 -3.54
CA ALA A 8 -3.64 22.26 -4.66
C ALA A 8 -3.01 21.87 -6.02
N LEU A 9 -1.74 22.20 -6.25
CA LEU A 9 -1.00 21.73 -7.41
C LEU A 9 -0.82 20.22 -7.39
N SER A 10 -0.30 19.68 -6.27
CA SER A 10 -0.07 18.25 -6.06
C SER A 10 -1.35 17.43 -6.19
N TRP A 11 -2.48 17.95 -5.72
CA TRP A 11 -3.79 17.33 -5.90
C TRP A 11 -4.20 17.26 -7.37
N ARG A 12 -4.05 18.36 -8.13
CA ARG A 12 -4.38 18.40 -9.56
C ARG A 12 -3.54 17.39 -10.36
N VAL A 13 -2.23 17.33 -10.10
CA VAL A 13 -1.33 16.38 -10.75
C VAL A 13 -1.70 14.94 -10.39
N THR A 14 -1.93 14.66 -9.11
CA THR A 14 -2.32 13.32 -8.62
C THR A 14 -3.64 12.87 -9.24
N ARG A 15 -4.65 13.73 -9.25
CA ARG A 15 -5.95 13.44 -9.86
C ARG A 15 -5.80 13.11 -11.35
N ARG A 16 -5.10 13.95 -12.11
CA ARG A 16 -4.89 13.73 -13.56
C ARG A 16 -4.17 12.41 -13.83
N ARG A 17 -3.15 12.10 -13.04
CA ARG A 17 -2.41 10.82 -13.12
C ARG A 17 -3.32 9.62 -12.87
N LEU A 18 -4.09 9.64 -11.78
CA LEU A 18 -4.98 8.52 -11.44
C LEU A 18 -6.08 8.34 -12.50
N SER A 19 -6.65 9.42 -13.03
CA SER A 19 -7.66 9.33 -14.10
C SER A 19 -7.09 8.92 -15.45
N GLY A 20 -5.82 9.23 -15.72
CA GLY A 20 -5.15 8.93 -16.99
C GLY A 20 -4.46 7.56 -17.01
N SER A 21 -4.32 6.88 -15.87
CA SER A 21 -3.62 5.60 -15.80
C SER A 21 -4.58 4.43 -16.03
N PRO A 22 -4.42 3.64 -17.10
CA PRO A 22 -5.26 2.46 -17.34
C PRO A 22 -5.08 1.42 -16.23
N LEU A 23 -3.88 1.29 -15.65
CA LEU A 23 -3.63 0.39 -14.54
C LEU A 23 -4.32 0.84 -13.26
N ALA A 24 -4.35 2.14 -12.98
CA ALA A 24 -5.12 2.67 -11.84
C ALA A 24 -6.63 2.45 -12.03
N ALA A 25 -7.15 2.62 -13.24
CA ALA A 25 -8.55 2.34 -13.56
C ALA A 25 -8.88 0.84 -13.42
N LEU A 26 -8.04 -0.04 -13.97
CA LEU A 26 -8.18 -1.49 -13.84
C LEU A 26 -8.07 -1.94 -12.39
N GLY A 27 -7.14 -1.38 -11.62
CA GLY A 27 -7.00 -1.68 -10.19
C GLY A 27 -8.19 -1.16 -9.37
N ALA A 28 -8.70 0.02 -9.71
CA ALA A 28 -9.88 0.59 -9.07
C ALA A 28 -11.11 -0.31 -9.30
N LEU A 29 -11.35 -0.77 -10.53
CA LEU A 29 -12.53 -1.60 -10.84
C LEU A 29 -12.33 -3.09 -10.52
N GLY A 30 -11.11 -3.60 -10.63
CA GLY A 30 -10.81 -5.01 -10.47
C GLY A 30 -11.13 -5.55 -9.08
N LEU A 31 -10.75 -4.80 -8.02
CA LEU A 31 -11.06 -5.19 -6.65
C LEU A 31 -12.57 -5.29 -6.37
N PRO A 32 -13.41 -4.25 -6.58
CA PRO A 32 -14.84 -4.34 -6.32
C PRO A 32 -15.52 -5.40 -7.19
N VAL A 33 -15.14 -5.55 -8.47
CA VAL A 33 -15.67 -6.62 -9.33
C VAL A 33 -15.37 -8.00 -8.76
N LEU A 34 -14.13 -8.26 -8.35
CA LEU A 34 -13.75 -9.53 -7.74
C LEU A 34 -14.51 -9.80 -6.43
N VAL A 35 -14.66 -8.77 -5.59
CA VAL A 35 -15.36 -8.89 -4.30
C VAL A 35 -16.85 -9.19 -4.50
N VAL A 36 -17.50 -8.51 -5.43
CA VAL A 36 -18.90 -8.78 -5.80
C VAL A 36 -19.04 -10.19 -6.35
N TRP A 37 -18.17 -10.58 -7.30
CA TRP A 37 -18.17 -11.91 -7.88
C TRP A 37 -18.02 -13.01 -6.80
N LEU A 38 -17.04 -12.87 -5.90
CA LEU A 38 -16.85 -13.81 -4.79
C LEU A 38 -18.06 -13.87 -3.85
N GLY A 39 -18.71 -12.74 -3.58
CA GLY A 39 -19.86 -12.77 -2.68
C GLY A 39 -21.15 -13.27 -3.32
N VAL A 40 -21.26 -13.23 -4.65
CA VAL A 40 -22.35 -13.86 -5.40
C VAL A 40 -22.12 -15.38 -5.55
N VAL A 41 -20.89 -15.80 -5.84
CA VAL A 41 -20.56 -17.22 -6.09
C VAL A 41 -20.40 -18.01 -4.79
N GLU A 42 -19.78 -17.43 -3.77
CA GLU A 42 -19.43 -18.13 -2.53
C GLU A 42 -20.25 -17.63 -1.34
N SER A 43 -19.87 -16.48 -0.78
CA SER A 43 -20.56 -15.85 0.35
C SER A 43 -19.99 -14.47 0.65
N TYR A 44 -20.77 -13.65 1.36
CA TYR A 44 -20.28 -12.39 1.94
C TYR A 44 -19.02 -12.59 2.81
N ALA A 45 -18.98 -13.65 3.62
CA ALA A 45 -17.85 -13.90 4.53
C ALA A 45 -16.55 -14.17 3.75
N THR A 46 -16.63 -14.90 2.64
CA THR A 46 -15.51 -15.12 1.73
C THR A 46 -15.11 -13.80 1.05
N ALA A 47 -16.06 -13.08 0.47
CA ALA A 47 -15.83 -11.80 -0.17
C ALA A 47 -15.14 -10.79 0.78
N ALA A 48 -15.59 -10.68 2.02
CA ALA A 48 -15.02 -9.80 3.04
C ALA A 48 -13.57 -10.16 3.37
N LYS A 49 -13.23 -11.45 3.50
CA LYS A 49 -11.85 -11.89 3.75
C LYS A 49 -10.92 -11.46 2.61
N PHE A 50 -11.33 -11.70 1.36
CA PHE A 50 -10.55 -11.30 0.19
C PHE A 50 -10.48 -9.77 0.04
N PHE A 51 -11.56 -9.05 0.32
CA PHE A 51 -11.59 -7.60 0.33
C PHE A 51 -10.50 -7.04 1.25
N TYR A 52 -10.50 -7.40 2.54
CA TYR A 52 -9.53 -6.85 3.48
C TYR A 52 -8.08 -7.25 3.13
N PHE A 53 -7.88 -8.48 2.65
CA PHE A 53 -6.55 -8.98 2.28
C PHE A 53 -5.99 -8.30 1.02
N LEU A 54 -6.84 -8.02 0.02
CA LEU A 54 -6.42 -7.43 -1.24
C LEU A 54 -6.42 -5.89 -1.23
N LEU A 55 -7.20 -5.26 -0.36
CA LEU A 55 -7.32 -3.79 -0.26
C LEU A 55 -5.98 -3.04 -0.23
N PRO A 56 -4.94 -3.48 0.51
CA PRO A 56 -3.66 -2.77 0.51
C PRO A 56 -3.01 -2.68 -0.88
N HIS A 57 -3.26 -3.63 -1.78
CA HIS A 57 -2.71 -3.60 -3.15
C HIS A 57 -3.28 -2.45 -3.98
N VAL A 58 -4.46 -1.91 -3.64
CA VAL A 58 -4.98 -0.70 -4.29
C VAL A 58 -4.01 0.47 -4.11
N PHE A 59 -3.37 0.58 -2.93
CA PHE A 59 -2.34 1.58 -2.67
C PHE A 59 -1.08 1.32 -3.46
N LEU A 60 -0.68 0.06 -3.60
CA LEU A 60 0.47 -0.33 -4.40
C LEU A 60 0.27 -0.01 -5.90
N VAL A 61 -0.90 -0.31 -6.46
CA VAL A 61 -1.26 0.04 -7.84
C VAL A 61 -1.30 1.56 -8.01
N ALA A 62 -1.90 2.29 -7.07
CA ALA A 62 -1.91 3.75 -7.09
C ALA A 62 -0.51 4.38 -6.97
N ALA A 63 0.48 3.64 -6.44
CA ALA A 63 1.88 4.08 -6.40
C ALA A 63 2.64 3.89 -7.72
N GLN A 64 2.06 3.26 -8.75
CA GLN A 64 2.70 3.03 -10.06
C GLN A 64 2.95 4.34 -10.82
N ASP A 65 4.15 4.53 -11.37
CA ASP A 65 4.52 5.73 -12.12
C ASP A 65 4.49 7.03 -11.30
N ALA A 66 4.81 6.93 -10.01
CA ALA A 66 4.88 8.08 -9.11
C ALA A 66 5.81 9.20 -9.61
N VAL A 67 6.90 8.86 -10.31
CA VAL A 67 7.89 9.83 -10.80
C VAL A 67 7.76 10.09 -12.31
N ARG A 68 7.46 9.06 -13.12
CA ARG A 68 7.36 9.19 -14.59
C ARG A 68 6.32 10.25 -15.01
N SER A 69 5.17 10.24 -14.34
CA SER A 69 4.11 11.23 -14.57
C SER A 69 4.51 12.68 -14.26
N ASP A 70 5.47 12.91 -13.37
CA ASP A 70 5.98 14.26 -13.09
C ASP A 70 6.94 14.75 -14.18
N ILE A 71 7.67 13.83 -14.79
CA ILE A 71 8.60 14.11 -15.90
C ILE A 71 7.78 14.44 -17.14
N ASP A 72 6.85 13.57 -17.51
CA ASP A 72 6.04 13.70 -18.74
C ASP A 72 5.10 14.92 -18.70
N SER A 73 4.74 15.42 -17.51
CA SER A 73 3.86 16.58 -17.35
C SER A 73 4.59 17.93 -17.22
N GLY A 74 5.93 17.94 -17.18
CA GLY A 74 6.71 19.15 -16.90
C GLY A 74 6.44 19.75 -15.50
N ALA A 75 5.78 19.01 -14.61
CA ALA A 75 5.48 19.47 -13.25
C ALA A 75 6.77 19.63 -12.44
N LEU A 76 7.74 18.74 -12.66
CA LEU A 76 9.09 18.83 -12.10
C LEU A 76 9.78 20.14 -12.46
N GLU A 77 9.75 20.51 -13.75
CA GLU A 77 10.35 21.74 -14.28
C GLU A 77 9.70 22.98 -13.68
N ASN A 78 8.36 23.05 -13.68
CA ASN A 78 7.63 24.16 -13.09
C ASN A 78 7.92 24.34 -11.59
N VAL A 79 8.04 23.26 -10.81
CA VAL A 79 8.39 23.34 -9.38
C VAL A 79 9.84 23.72 -9.15
N LEU A 80 10.76 23.26 -10.03
CA LEU A 80 12.16 23.69 -10.04
C LEU A 80 12.27 25.21 -10.27
N PHE A 81 11.50 25.75 -11.23
CA PHE A 81 11.52 27.17 -11.59
C PHE A 81 10.78 28.08 -10.59
N VAL A 82 9.75 27.59 -9.88
CA VAL A 82 8.93 28.40 -8.93
C VAL A 82 9.59 28.54 -7.54
N GLY A 83 10.91 28.38 -7.43
CA GLY A 83 11.69 28.73 -6.24
C GLY A 83 12.32 27.54 -5.51
N GLY A 84 12.70 26.47 -6.21
CA GLY A 84 13.49 25.38 -5.63
C GLY A 84 12.75 24.54 -4.57
N ARG A 85 11.42 24.57 -4.53
CA ARG A 85 10.60 23.99 -3.44
C ARG A 85 10.29 22.51 -3.61
N PHE A 86 11.22 21.79 -4.21
CA PHE A 86 11.05 20.42 -4.69
C PHE A 86 10.65 19.44 -3.56
N ARG A 87 11.24 19.57 -2.37
CA ARG A 87 10.89 18.75 -1.21
C ARG A 87 9.45 18.93 -0.73
N GLY A 88 8.99 20.18 -0.69
CA GLY A 88 7.63 20.52 -0.28
C GLY A 88 6.60 19.94 -1.25
N TYR A 89 6.91 20.01 -2.55
CA TYR A 89 6.11 19.38 -3.60
C TYR A 89 6.04 17.86 -3.42
N LEU A 90 7.17 17.16 -3.33
CA LEU A 90 7.19 15.69 -3.19
C LEU A 90 6.42 15.21 -1.95
N ALA A 91 6.60 15.87 -0.80
CA ALA A 91 5.86 15.54 0.42
C ALA A 91 4.36 15.77 0.25
N SER A 92 3.96 16.92 -0.33
CA SER A 92 2.55 17.24 -0.58
C SER A 92 1.90 16.29 -1.60
N LYS A 93 2.65 15.82 -2.59
CA LYS A 93 2.19 14.83 -3.58
C LYS A 93 1.98 13.46 -2.95
N GLY A 94 2.93 12.99 -2.12
CA GLY A 94 2.76 11.76 -1.36
C GLY A 94 1.52 11.80 -0.47
N LEU A 95 1.29 12.93 0.20
CA LEU A 95 0.09 13.13 1.02
C LEU A 95 -1.19 13.18 0.19
N ALA A 96 -1.21 13.91 -0.93
CA ALA A 96 -2.36 13.97 -1.83
C ALA A 96 -2.75 12.58 -2.35
N LEU A 97 -1.76 11.75 -2.71
CA LEU A 97 -1.99 10.38 -3.14
C LEU A 97 -2.51 9.50 -2.00
N ALA A 98 -1.92 9.59 -0.80
CA ALA A 98 -2.40 8.87 0.39
C ALA A 98 -3.86 9.21 0.68
N VAL A 99 -4.21 10.50 0.69
CA VAL A 99 -5.59 10.97 0.91
C VAL A 99 -6.55 10.45 -0.16
N ALA A 100 -6.18 10.56 -1.44
CA ALA A 100 -7.04 10.11 -2.53
C ALA A 100 -7.35 8.60 -2.44
N VAL A 101 -6.34 7.78 -2.19
CA VAL A 101 -6.50 6.32 -2.13
C VAL A 101 -7.16 5.88 -0.84
N SER A 102 -6.86 6.52 0.30
CA SER A 102 -7.58 6.26 1.56
C SER A 102 -9.05 6.64 1.49
N ALA A 103 -9.39 7.75 0.83
CA ALA A 103 -10.79 8.13 0.59
C ALA A 103 -11.50 7.06 -0.25
N TYR A 104 -10.87 6.63 -1.35
CA TYR A 104 -11.38 5.54 -2.19
C TYR A 104 -11.58 4.23 -1.40
N ALA A 105 -10.58 3.81 -0.63
CA ALA A 105 -10.67 2.62 0.22
C ALA A 105 -11.79 2.72 1.26
N THR A 106 -12.02 3.91 1.81
CA THR A 106 -13.11 4.18 2.76
C THR A 106 -14.47 4.07 2.08
N CYS A 107 -14.62 4.58 0.85
CA CYS A 107 -15.84 4.39 0.07
C CYS A 107 -16.13 2.90 -0.18
N LEU A 108 -15.12 2.12 -0.60
CA LEU A 108 -15.28 0.68 -0.78
C LEU A 108 -15.65 -0.03 0.53
N PHE A 109 -15.02 0.36 1.65
CA PHE A 109 -15.33 -0.19 2.95
C PHE A 109 -16.76 0.14 3.40
N ALA A 110 -17.24 1.35 3.13
CA ALA A 110 -18.62 1.72 3.40
C ALA A 110 -19.61 0.87 2.60
N LEU A 111 -19.33 0.62 1.32
CA LEU A 111 -20.17 -0.22 0.45
C LEU A 111 -20.22 -1.68 0.92
N ILE A 112 -19.06 -2.30 1.21
CA ILE A 112 -19.04 -3.68 1.71
C ILE A 112 -19.67 -3.79 3.10
N SER A 113 -19.52 -2.77 3.95
CA SER A 113 -20.16 -2.75 5.27
C SER A 113 -21.67 -2.62 5.15
N ALA A 114 -22.17 -1.77 4.25
CA ALA A 114 -23.60 -1.65 3.97
C ALA A 114 -24.19 -2.98 3.46
N TRP A 115 -23.48 -3.66 2.55
CA TRP A 115 -23.87 -5.00 2.11
C TRP A 115 -23.88 -6.01 3.27
N GLY A 116 -22.84 -6.02 4.10
CA GLY A 116 -22.76 -6.90 5.26
C GLY A 116 -23.88 -6.65 6.27
N LEU A 117 -24.24 -5.39 6.51
CA LEU A 117 -25.33 -5.02 7.40
C LEU A 117 -26.67 -5.48 6.84
N ALA A 118 -26.92 -5.24 5.54
CA ALA A 118 -28.12 -5.70 4.87
C ALA A 118 -28.26 -7.24 4.87
N ALA A 119 -27.14 -7.96 4.78
CA ALA A 119 -27.09 -9.42 4.85
C ALA A 119 -27.09 -9.98 6.28
N GLY A 120 -27.09 -9.14 7.33
CA GLY A 120 -26.97 -9.58 8.72
C GLY A 120 -25.63 -10.24 9.07
N ALA A 121 -24.60 -10.07 8.23
CA ALA A 121 -23.31 -10.75 8.31
C ALA A 121 -22.15 -9.80 8.68
N PHE A 122 -22.44 -8.54 8.98
CA PHE A 122 -21.43 -7.56 9.39
C PHE A 122 -20.85 -7.90 10.76
N GLU A 123 -19.51 -7.86 10.87
CA GLU A 123 -18.80 -8.10 12.12
C GLU A 123 -18.11 -6.81 12.59
N PRO A 124 -18.20 -6.40 13.87
CA PRO A 124 -17.50 -5.20 14.36
C PRO A 124 -15.97 -5.25 14.13
N ARG A 125 -15.40 -6.45 14.19
CA ARG A 125 -13.98 -6.73 13.88
C ARG A 125 -13.56 -6.36 12.44
N SER A 126 -14.52 -6.15 11.54
CA SER A 126 -14.27 -5.60 10.20
C SER A 126 -13.64 -4.21 10.23
N VAL A 127 -13.97 -3.38 11.22
CA VAL A 127 -13.37 -2.03 11.37
C VAL A 127 -11.88 -2.14 11.67
N VAL A 128 -11.49 -3.08 12.54
CA VAL A 128 -10.08 -3.34 12.87
C VAL A 128 -9.34 -3.88 11.64
N ARG A 129 -9.92 -4.83 10.91
CA ARG A 129 -9.32 -5.35 9.66
C ARG A 129 -9.13 -4.26 8.62
N PHE A 130 -10.10 -3.35 8.48
CA PHE A 130 -9.98 -2.19 7.60
C PHE A 130 -8.85 -1.25 8.03
N ALA A 131 -8.75 -0.93 9.32
CA ALA A 131 -7.66 -0.10 9.84
C ALA A 131 -6.28 -0.73 9.59
N LEU A 132 -6.15 -2.05 9.80
CA LEU A 132 -4.93 -2.80 9.49
C LEU A 132 -4.60 -2.78 7.99
N ALA A 133 -5.61 -2.95 7.14
CA ALA A 133 -5.45 -2.87 5.69
C ALA A 133 -5.03 -1.46 5.24
N LEU A 134 -5.55 -0.40 5.87
CA LEU A 134 -5.09 0.98 5.62
C LEU A 134 -3.62 1.15 6.00
N VAL A 135 -3.20 0.64 7.16
CA VAL A 135 -1.78 0.70 7.59
C VAL A 135 -0.87 -0.03 6.60
N ALA A 136 -1.24 -1.25 6.18
CA ALA A 136 -0.50 -2.00 5.17
C ALA A 136 -0.47 -1.29 3.80
N GLY A 137 -1.58 -0.65 3.41
CA GLY A 137 -1.67 0.14 2.18
C GLY A 137 -0.77 1.37 2.20
N LEU A 138 -0.78 2.13 3.31
CA LEU A 138 0.12 3.27 3.50
C LEU A 138 1.59 2.83 3.51
N TYR A 139 1.89 1.68 4.12
CA TYR A 139 3.21 1.07 4.06
C TYR A 139 3.65 0.81 2.61
N TYR A 140 2.79 0.23 1.77
CA TYR A 140 3.12 0.05 0.35
C TYR A 140 3.36 1.38 -0.37
N LEU A 141 2.57 2.40 -0.10
CA LEU A 141 2.75 3.71 -0.71
C LEU A 141 4.12 4.32 -0.34
N ALA A 142 4.49 4.23 0.95
CA ALA A 142 5.77 4.71 1.44
C ALA A 142 6.95 3.87 0.90
N TRP A 143 6.79 2.55 0.84
CA TRP A 143 7.84 1.67 0.33
C TRP A 143 8.07 1.85 -1.17
N ALA A 144 6.99 1.90 -1.95
CA ALA A 144 7.05 2.17 -3.39
C ALA A 144 7.66 3.55 -3.68
N GLY A 145 7.29 4.59 -2.93
CA GLY A 145 7.89 5.91 -3.09
C GLY A 145 9.36 5.97 -2.70
N ALA A 146 9.80 5.19 -1.70
CA ALA A 146 11.22 5.11 -1.35
C ALA A 146 12.03 4.44 -2.48
N LEU A 147 11.49 3.35 -3.03
CA LEU A 147 12.09 2.63 -4.17
C LEU A 147 12.12 3.48 -5.45
N SER A 148 11.19 4.42 -5.64
CA SER A 148 11.19 5.32 -6.80
C SER A 148 12.44 6.21 -6.89
N TYR A 149 13.15 6.45 -5.78
CA TYR A 149 14.42 7.19 -5.79
C TYR A 149 15.61 6.33 -6.23
N LEU A 150 15.52 5.02 -6.03
CA LEU A 150 16.59 4.06 -6.33
C LEU A 150 16.42 3.45 -7.73
N MET A 151 15.18 3.25 -8.15
CA MET A 151 14.84 2.56 -9.39
C MET A 151 14.36 3.54 -10.45
N ARG A 152 14.96 3.47 -11.64
CA ARG A 152 14.55 4.30 -12.79
C ARG A 152 13.22 3.79 -13.38
N ALA A 153 12.43 4.72 -13.91
CA ALA A 153 11.30 4.47 -14.81
C ALA A 153 10.12 3.63 -14.27
N GLY A 154 9.75 3.76 -12.98
CA GLY A 154 8.48 3.16 -12.49
C GLY A 154 8.52 1.64 -12.22
N SER A 155 9.71 1.04 -12.23
CA SER A 155 9.94 -0.38 -11.93
C SER A 155 9.82 -0.74 -10.43
N ASN A 156 9.60 0.25 -9.57
CA ASN A 156 9.45 0.08 -8.12
C ASN A 156 8.31 -0.89 -7.74
N VAL A 157 7.14 -0.72 -8.34
CA VAL A 157 5.98 -1.59 -8.05
C VAL A 157 6.22 -3.00 -8.57
N LEU A 158 6.85 -3.16 -9.73
CA LEU A 158 7.22 -4.47 -10.25
C LEU A 158 8.21 -5.19 -9.32
N ALA A 159 9.22 -4.48 -8.79
CA ALA A 159 10.16 -5.04 -7.83
C ALA A 159 9.46 -5.52 -6.55
N ILE A 160 8.49 -4.75 -6.05
CA ILE A 160 7.67 -5.15 -4.90
C ILE A 160 6.87 -6.42 -5.22
N LEU A 161 6.21 -6.48 -6.37
CA LEU A 161 5.42 -7.65 -6.79
C LEU A 161 6.29 -8.90 -7.00
N LEU A 162 7.50 -8.75 -7.53
CA LEU A 162 8.46 -9.84 -7.68
C LEU A 162 8.95 -10.34 -6.31
N ALA A 163 9.25 -9.43 -5.38
CA ALA A 163 9.63 -9.80 -4.01
C ALA A 163 8.48 -10.52 -3.28
N GLN A 164 7.23 -10.11 -3.50
CA GLN A 164 6.05 -10.80 -2.97
C GLN A 164 5.86 -12.18 -3.57
N SER A 165 6.05 -12.31 -4.89
CA SER A 165 5.99 -13.60 -5.57
C SER A 165 7.05 -14.56 -5.02
N ALA A 166 8.28 -14.08 -4.83
CA ALA A 166 9.36 -14.87 -4.23
C ALA A 166 9.05 -15.26 -2.78
N ALA A 167 8.49 -14.35 -1.98
CA ALA A 167 8.07 -14.62 -0.60
C ALA A 167 6.94 -15.68 -0.55
N LEU A 168 5.98 -15.61 -1.47
CA LEU A 168 4.89 -16.58 -1.58
C LEU A 168 5.43 -17.97 -1.98
N ILE A 169 6.32 -18.02 -2.97
CA ILE A 169 6.98 -19.28 -3.38
C ILE A 169 7.77 -19.86 -2.20
N GLY A 170 8.53 -19.04 -1.47
CA GLY A 170 9.26 -19.47 -0.27
C GLY A 170 8.35 -20.01 0.82
N LEU A 171 7.19 -19.37 1.05
CA LEU A 171 6.17 -19.86 1.97
C LEU A 171 5.63 -21.22 1.54
N VAL A 172 5.25 -21.38 0.27
CA VAL A 172 4.76 -22.66 -0.27
C VAL A 172 5.80 -23.76 -0.11
N LEU A 173 7.06 -23.49 -0.48
CA LEU A 173 8.14 -24.47 -0.34
C LEU A 173 8.40 -24.87 1.12
N SER A 174 8.13 -23.98 2.08
CA SER A 174 8.30 -24.29 3.51
C SER A 174 7.36 -25.37 4.06
N THR A 175 6.24 -25.66 3.38
CA THR A 175 5.26 -26.69 3.78
C THR A 175 5.78 -28.11 3.62
N THR A 176 6.89 -28.30 2.91
CA THR A 176 7.56 -29.62 2.78
C THR A 176 8.24 -30.07 4.08
N SER A 177 8.35 -29.19 5.07
CA SER A 177 8.87 -29.52 6.40
C SER A 177 7.73 -29.87 7.37
N ARG A 178 7.96 -30.81 8.31
CA ARG A 178 6.94 -31.27 9.30
C ARG A 178 6.32 -30.15 10.17
N ALA A 179 6.86 -28.94 10.15
CA ALA A 179 6.30 -27.73 10.75
C ALA A 179 6.83 -26.48 10.00
N GLY A 180 6.14 -26.09 8.93
CA GLY A 180 6.55 -25.00 8.04
C GLY A 180 6.16 -23.60 8.55
N LEU A 181 6.70 -22.55 7.93
CA LEU A 181 6.32 -21.15 8.25
C LEU A 181 4.82 -20.91 8.01
N LEU A 182 4.21 -21.64 7.06
CA LEU A 182 2.78 -21.59 6.83
C LEU A 182 1.96 -22.17 7.99
N ASP A 183 2.46 -23.19 8.70
CA ASP A 183 1.77 -23.75 9.87
C ASP A 183 1.81 -22.77 11.05
N TYR A 184 2.93 -22.08 11.23
CA TYR A 184 3.03 -21.00 12.23
C TYR A 184 2.12 -19.82 11.86
N ALA A 185 2.03 -19.47 10.58
CA ALA A 185 1.13 -18.43 10.09
C ALA A 185 -0.34 -18.79 10.32
N ALA A 186 -0.69 -20.06 10.06
CA ALA A 186 -2.04 -20.58 10.25
C ALA A 186 -2.41 -20.57 11.74
N THR A 187 -1.52 -21.03 12.62
CA THR A 187 -1.80 -21.13 14.07
C THR A 187 -1.61 -19.82 14.83
N GLY A 188 -0.83 -18.87 14.29
CA GLY A 188 -0.38 -17.66 14.97
C GLY A 188 0.64 -17.92 16.08
N ARG A 189 1.14 -19.15 16.22
CA ARG A 189 2.05 -19.57 17.28
C ARG A 189 3.42 -19.89 16.68
N PHE A 190 4.43 -19.13 17.10
CA PHE A 190 5.81 -19.32 16.66
C PHE A 190 6.61 -20.01 17.78
N PRO A 191 7.37 -21.09 17.50
CA PRO A 191 8.04 -21.89 18.53
C PRO A 191 9.31 -21.22 19.11
N GLY A 192 9.68 -20.03 18.63
CA GLY A 192 10.82 -19.27 19.12
C GLY A 192 11.05 -17.97 18.33
N LEU A 193 12.12 -17.24 18.68
CA LEU A 193 12.45 -15.96 18.03
C LEU A 193 12.86 -16.12 16.55
N GLY A 194 13.57 -17.19 16.18
CA GLY A 194 14.04 -17.40 14.81
C GLY A 194 12.90 -17.42 13.77
N PRO A 195 11.91 -18.32 13.89
CA PRO A 195 10.74 -18.35 13.00
C PRO A 195 9.92 -17.06 13.03
N LYS A 196 9.86 -16.38 14.19
CA LYS A 196 9.18 -15.09 14.33
C LYS A 196 9.89 -13.99 13.52
N LEU A 197 11.22 -13.93 13.56
CA LEU A 197 12.01 -12.97 12.78
C LEU A 197 11.93 -13.26 11.27
N LEU A 198 11.99 -14.53 10.87
CA LEU A 198 11.81 -14.92 9.46
C LEU A 198 10.42 -14.52 8.96
N PHE A 199 9.38 -14.74 9.76
CA PHE A 199 8.02 -14.33 9.41
C PHE A 199 7.86 -12.81 9.43
N GLY A 200 8.54 -12.10 10.32
CA GLY A 200 8.61 -10.63 10.30
C GLY A 200 9.24 -10.10 9.02
N ALA A 201 10.34 -10.71 8.55
CA ALA A 201 10.95 -10.38 7.27
C ALA A 201 9.99 -10.63 6.09
N LEU A 202 9.22 -11.73 6.12
CA LEU A 202 8.18 -11.98 5.13
C LEU A 202 7.04 -10.95 5.22
N THR A 203 6.66 -10.54 6.43
CA THR A 203 5.63 -9.52 6.65
C THR A 203 6.06 -8.15 6.13
N ALA A 204 7.37 -7.84 6.15
CA ALA A 204 7.89 -6.62 5.52
C ALA A 204 7.70 -6.61 3.99
N LEU A 205 7.71 -7.78 3.34
CA LEU A 205 7.46 -7.93 1.90
C LEU A 205 5.96 -8.06 1.57
N LEU A 206 5.22 -8.75 2.44
CA LEU A 206 3.80 -9.05 2.31
C LEU A 206 3.01 -8.58 3.55
N PRO A 207 2.91 -7.25 3.79
CA PRO A 207 2.24 -6.68 4.96
C PRO A 207 0.76 -7.04 5.06
N ASN A 208 0.11 -7.48 3.98
CA ASN A 208 -1.30 -7.87 3.96
C ASN A 208 -1.64 -8.99 4.95
N VAL A 209 -0.65 -9.81 5.32
CA VAL A 209 -0.85 -10.90 6.27
C VAL A 209 -1.32 -10.39 7.64
N VAL A 210 -0.98 -9.15 8.03
CA VAL A 210 -1.37 -8.58 9.33
C VAL A 210 -2.87 -8.34 9.45
N VAL A 211 -3.57 -8.26 8.31
CA VAL A 211 -5.04 -8.16 8.26
C VAL A 211 -5.71 -9.43 8.82
N SER A 212 -4.99 -10.57 8.78
CA SER A 212 -5.41 -11.77 9.48
C SER A 212 -5.34 -11.57 10.99
N ALA A 213 -6.44 -11.87 11.70
CA ALA A 213 -6.53 -11.67 13.15
C ALA A 213 -5.39 -12.34 13.93
N ARG A 214 -4.90 -13.49 13.46
CA ARG A 214 -3.83 -14.29 14.10
C ARG A 214 -2.44 -13.67 13.95
N LEU A 215 -2.26 -12.75 13.01
CA LEU A 215 -0.96 -12.16 12.65
C LEU A 215 -0.91 -10.65 12.92
N SER A 216 -1.95 -10.11 13.55
CA SER A 216 -2.04 -8.70 13.96
C SER A 216 -0.89 -8.25 14.87
N VAL A 217 -0.19 -9.19 15.54
CA VAL A 217 1.02 -8.89 16.34
C VAL A 217 2.15 -8.26 15.51
N PHE A 218 2.22 -8.56 14.21
CA PHE A 218 3.23 -8.00 13.30
C PHE A 218 2.85 -6.60 12.78
N THR A 219 1.70 -6.04 13.19
CA THR A 219 1.30 -4.67 12.83
C THR A 219 2.32 -3.65 13.31
N ALA A 220 2.93 -3.87 14.48
CA ALA A 220 3.99 -2.99 14.99
C ALA A 220 5.20 -2.94 14.05
N GLU A 221 5.55 -4.07 13.42
CA GLU A 221 6.64 -4.14 12.44
C GLU A 221 6.27 -3.39 11.15
N VAL A 222 5.03 -3.54 10.66
CA VAL A 222 4.54 -2.79 9.49
C VAL A 222 4.52 -1.29 9.77
N LEU A 223 4.11 -0.86 10.97
CA LEU A 223 4.15 0.54 11.38
C LEU A 223 5.57 1.07 11.49
N ALA A 224 6.49 0.32 12.09
CA ALA A 224 7.89 0.69 12.18
C ALA A 224 8.52 0.82 10.78
N GLY A 225 8.21 -0.12 9.89
CA GLY A 225 8.62 -0.08 8.49
C GLY A 225 8.03 1.12 7.73
N LEU A 226 6.78 1.49 8.00
CA LEU A 226 6.13 2.67 7.40
C LEU A 226 6.85 3.94 7.83
N VAL A 227 7.09 4.10 9.14
CA VAL A 227 7.83 5.25 9.67
C VAL A 227 9.23 5.31 9.06
N LEU A 228 9.93 4.18 9.01
CA LEU A 228 11.26 4.10 8.41
C LEU A 228 11.24 4.50 6.92
N ALA A 229 10.30 3.99 6.13
CA ALA A 229 10.16 4.31 4.72
C ALA A 229 9.92 5.81 4.49
N VAL A 230 9.04 6.43 5.30
CA VAL A 230 8.80 7.88 5.26
C VAL A 230 10.06 8.67 5.62
N LEU A 231 10.80 8.25 6.65
CA LEU A 231 12.06 8.90 7.05
C LEU A 231 13.14 8.78 5.97
N VAL A 232 13.25 7.60 5.34
CA VAL A 232 14.17 7.35 4.22
C VAL A 232 13.80 8.24 3.03
N GLN A 233 12.53 8.31 2.64
CA GLN A 233 12.06 9.25 1.60
C GLN A 233 12.44 10.70 1.94
N GLY A 234 12.19 11.12 3.17
CA GLY A 234 12.55 12.48 3.63
C GLY A 234 14.05 12.76 3.65
N ARG A 235 14.89 11.73 3.81
CA ARG A 235 16.35 11.84 3.67
C ARG A 235 16.78 11.87 2.20
N LEU A 236 16.22 11.02 1.35
CA LEU A 236 16.53 10.98 -0.09
C LEU A 236 16.12 12.28 -0.77
N ALA A 237 14.95 12.82 -0.43
CA ALA A 237 14.49 14.11 -0.94
C ALA A 237 15.40 15.28 -0.54
N ARG A 238 16.10 15.21 0.61
CA ARG A 238 17.10 16.21 1.02
C ARG A 238 18.35 16.20 0.13
N GLY A 239 18.71 15.06 -0.44
CA GLY A 239 19.85 14.94 -1.35
C GLY A 239 19.61 15.59 -2.72
N LEU A 240 18.38 15.99 -3.03
CA LEU A 240 17.97 16.52 -4.33
C LEU A 240 17.87 18.06 -4.35
N GLU A 241 18.13 18.74 -3.24
CA GLU A 241 18.21 20.21 -3.22
C GLU A 241 19.56 20.68 -3.78
N ILE A 242 19.51 21.64 -4.71
CA ILE A 242 20.70 22.37 -5.14
C ILE A 242 21.19 23.16 -3.93
N ARG A 243 22.37 22.79 -3.41
CA ARG A 243 23.02 23.60 -2.39
C ARG A 243 23.49 24.88 -3.06
N HIS A 244 22.86 26.00 -2.71
CA HIS A 244 23.47 27.30 -2.96
C HIS A 244 24.69 27.39 -2.02
N SER A 245 25.87 27.09 -2.58
CA SER A 245 27.17 27.44 -2.01
C SER A 245 27.57 28.83 -2.46
#